data_AF-A0A0H1BHG5-F1
#
_entry.id   AF-A0A0H1BHG5-F1
#
_cell.length_a   1.000
_cell.length_b   1.000
_cell.length_c   1.000
_cell.angle_alpha   90.00
_cell.angle_beta   90.00
_cell.angle_gamma   90.00
#
_symmetry.space_group_name_H-M   'P 1'
#
loop_
_entity.id
_entity.type
_entity.pdbx_description
1 polymer ?
#
loop_
_entity_poly.entity_id
_entity_poly.type
_entity_poly.pdbx_seq_one_letter_code
_entity_poly.pdbx_strand_id
1 'polypeptide(L)'
;MVKGTDAALQHNLGLGGAVVVTVYKRADGKVAVPVSDEVIGKINRLGYNPAVVAKGFTAEQAKSVLSKEHTSQWAMSDTQEKVIARF
;
A
#
# COMPACT_ATOMS: atom_id res chain seq x y z
N MET A 1 -7.56 14.79 -9.62
CA MET A 1 -7.12 15.54 -8.43
C MET A 1 -7.61 16.97 -8.57
N VAL A 2 -8.08 17.60 -7.49
CA VAL A 2 -8.46 19.02 -7.49
C VAL A 2 -7.21 19.89 -7.50
N LYS A 3 -7.19 20.98 -8.29
CA LYS A 3 -6.04 21.88 -8.37
C LYS A 3 -5.89 22.67 -7.08
N GLY A 4 -4.66 22.76 -6.55
CA GLY A 4 -4.35 23.52 -5.34
C GLY A 4 -4.56 22.77 -4.02
N THR A 5 -4.86 21.47 -4.06
CA THR A 5 -4.96 20.63 -2.86
C THR A 5 -3.63 20.60 -2.09
N ASP A 6 -3.62 21.09 -0.86
CA ASP A 6 -2.45 21.12 0.05
C ASP A 6 -2.57 20.13 1.22
N ALA A 7 -3.74 19.53 1.41
CA ALA A 7 -4.02 18.49 2.39
C ALA A 7 -4.83 17.34 1.80
N ALA A 8 -4.60 16.12 2.31
CA ALA A 8 -5.39 14.94 1.99
C ALA A 8 -6.05 14.39 3.27
N LEU A 9 -7.25 13.83 3.13
CA LEU A 9 -7.97 13.20 4.22
C LEU A 9 -8.01 11.69 4.00
N GLN A 10 -7.62 10.94 5.02
CA GLN A 10 -7.87 9.51 5.12
C GLN A 10 -8.78 9.29 6.32
N HIS A 11 -9.85 8.53 6.14
CA HIS A 11 -10.71 8.10 7.24
C HIS A 11 -10.69 6.58 7.32
N ASN A 12 -10.64 6.03 8.54
CA ASN A 12 -10.99 4.64 8.77
C ASN A 12 -12.39 4.59 9.38
N LEU A 13 -13.17 3.60 9.00
CA LEU A 13 -14.43 3.30 9.66
C LEU A 13 -14.28 1.93 10.33
N GLY A 14 -14.05 1.92 11.64
CA GLY A 14 -14.01 0.69 12.41
C GLY A 14 -15.41 0.22 12.78
N LEU A 15 -15.59 -1.10 12.92
CA LEU A 15 -16.84 -1.74 13.36
C LEU A 15 -17.28 -1.37 14.81
N GLY A 16 -16.48 -0.58 15.54
CA GLY A 16 -16.71 -0.18 16.93
C GLY A 16 -17.30 1.22 17.14
N GLY A 17 -17.74 1.91 16.08
CA GLY A 17 -18.39 3.23 16.19
C GLY A 17 -17.44 4.42 16.36
N ALA A 18 -16.14 4.20 16.54
CA ALA A 18 -15.10 5.23 16.48
C ALA A 18 -14.51 5.36 15.07
N VAL A 19 -14.32 6.60 14.63
CA VAL A 19 -13.72 6.95 13.34
C VAL A 19 -12.42 7.67 13.60
N VAL A 20 -11.33 7.17 13.00
CA VAL A 20 -10.08 7.92 12.95
C VAL A 20 -10.02 8.65 11.62
N VAL A 21 -9.95 9.98 11.69
CA VAL A 21 -9.69 10.83 10.53
C VAL A 21 -8.27 11.36 10.65
N THR A 22 -7.46 11.11 9.63
CA THR A 22 -6.10 11.65 9.51
C THR A 22 -6.06 12.68 8.39
N VAL A 23 -5.55 13.86 8.71
CA VAL A 23 -5.27 14.92 7.74
C VAL A 23 -3.78 14.92 7.47
N TYR A 24 -3.41 14.61 6.23
CA TYR A 24 -2.04 14.61 5.76
C TYR A 24 -1.69 15.91 5.08
N LYS A 25 -0.52 16.47 5.43
CA LYS A 25 0.17 17.50 4.65
C LYS A 25 1.48 16.95 4.13
N ARG A 26 1.94 17.46 2.99
CA ARG A 26 3.26 17.09 2.48
C ARG A 26 4.33 17.62 3.42
N ALA A 27 5.32 16.79 3.74
CA ALA A 27 6.44 17.17 4.59
C ALA A 27 7.27 18.34 4.01
N ASP A 28 7.26 18.50 2.68
CA ASP A 28 7.93 19.60 1.98
C ASP A 28 7.09 20.87 1.84
N GLY A 29 5.89 20.91 2.42
CA GLY A 29 4.98 22.06 2.36
C GLY A 29 4.41 22.38 0.98
N LYS A 30 4.68 21.57 -0.05
CA LYS A 30 4.17 21.81 -1.41
C LYS A 30 2.72 21.38 -1.54
N VAL A 31 2.08 21.86 -2.61
CA VAL A 31 0.77 21.36 -3.04
C VAL A 31 0.92 19.98 -3.69
N ALA A 32 -0.13 19.17 -3.61
CA ALA A 32 -0.20 17.90 -4.33
C ALA A 32 -0.16 18.16 -5.85
N VAL A 33 0.53 17.29 -6.57
CA VAL A 33 0.62 17.30 -8.04
C VAL A 33 0.21 15.93 -8.56
N PRO A 34 -0.49 15.84 -9.71
CA PRO A 34 -0.76 14.54 -10.31
C PRO A 34 0.55 13.87 -10.70
N VAL A 35 0.64 12.57 -10.44
CA VAL A 35 1.77 11.72 -10.80
C VAL A 35 1.23 10.61 -11.69
N SER A 36 1.93 10.29 -12.79
CA SER A 36 1.49 9.24 -13.70
C SER A 36 1.68 7.84 -13.12
N ASP A 37 0.92 6.87 -13.62
CA ASP A 37 0.98 5.49 -13.16
C ASP A 37 2.36 4.86 -13.37
N GLU A 38 3.08 5.23 -14.43
CA GLU A 38 4.43 4.75 -14.72
C GLU A 38 5.44 5.27 -13.71
N VAL A 39 5.31 6.54 -13.30
CA VAL A 39 6.16 7.13 -12.27
C VAL A 39 5.87 6.48 -10.92
N ILE A 40 4.59 6.28 -10.57
CA ILE A 40 4.20 5.57 -9.35
C ILE A 40 4.77 4.15 -9.34
N GLY A 41 4.60 3.40 -10.43
CA GLY A 41 5.10 2.04 -10.59
C GLY A 41 6.63 1.91 -10.44
N LYS A 42 7.38 2.94 -10.83
CA LYS A 42 8.84 3.02 -10.61
C LYS A 42 9.18 3.31 -9.15
N ILE A 43 8.51 4.29 -8.54
CA ILE A 43 8.79 4.73 -7.16
C ILE A 43 8.45 3.63 -6.16
N ASN A 44 7.33 2.94 -6.35
CA ASN A 44 6.86 1.90 -5.42
C ASN A 44 7.52 0.53 -5.66
N ARG A 45 8.30 0.36 -6.75
CA ARG A 45 8.95 -0.90 -7.15
C ARG A 45 8.01 -2.07 -7.45
N LEU A 46 6.72 -1.80 -7.62
CA LEU A 46 5.71 -2.79 -8.00
C LEU A 46 5.48 -2.83 -9.52
N GLY A 47 5.88 -1.77 -10.24
CA GLY A 47 5.67 -1.66 -11.69
C GLY A 47 4.24 -1.31 -12.10
N TYR A 48 3.37 -0.98 -11.15
CA TYR A 48 2.01 -0.49 -11.40
C TYR A 48 1.54 0.44 -10.28
N ASN A 49 0.44 1.18 -10.51
CA ASN A 49 -0.18 2.01 -9.49
C ASN A 49 -1.26 1.22 -8.70
N PRO A 50 -1.00 0.85 -7.43
CA PRO A 50 -1.94 0.08 -6.62
C PRO A 50 -3.16 0.89 -6.16
N ALA A 51 -3.16 2.22 -6.33
CA ALA A 51 -4.32 3.05 -6.00
C ALA A 51 -5.46 2.94 -7.02
N VAL A 52 -5.18 2.44 -8.24
CA VAL A 52 -6.15 2.34 -9.33
C VAL A 52 -6.33 0.92 -9.88
N VAL A 53 -5.38 0.01 -9.62
CA VAL A 53 -5.45 -1.39 -10.06
C VAL A 53 -5.10 -2.32 -8.91
N ALA A 54 -5.97 -3.30 -8.67
CA ALA A 54 -5.69 -4.41 -7.74
C ALA A 54 -4.99 -5.55 -8.49
N LYS A 55 -3.87 -6.05 -7.93
CA LYS A 55 -3.17 -7.25 -8.38
C LYS A 55 -2.79 -8.10 -7.18
N GLY A 56 -2.70 -9.42 -7.37
CA GLY A 56 -2.05 -10.30 -6.41
C GLY A 56 -0.54 -10.03 -6.33
N PHE A 57 0.11 -10.63 -5.34
CA PHE A 57 1.56 -10.58 -5.16
C PHE A 57 2.20 -11.92 -5.51
N THR A 58 3.42 -11.87 -6.04
CA THR A 58 4.26 -13.04 -6.32
C THR A 58 4.92 -13.58 -5.04
N ALA A 59 5.35 -14.84 -5.08
CA ALA A 59 6.13 -15.43 -3.99
C ALA A 59 7.43 -14.65 -3.71
N GLU A 60 8.08 -14.16 -4.77
CA GLU A 60 9.31 -13.37 -4.70
C GLU A 60 9.05 -12.01 -4.03
N GLN A 61 7.95 -11.33 -4.39
CA GLN A 61 7.56 -10.08 -3.75
C GLN A 61 7.26 -10.29 -2.26
N ALA A 62 6.51 -11.34 -1.92
CA ALA A 62 6.25 -11.69 -0.52
C ALA A 62 7.56 -11.95 0.24
N LYS A 63 8.46 -12.76 -0.33
CA LYS A 63 9.78 -13.04 0.27
C LYS A 63 10.63 -11.79 0.48
N SER A 64 10.50 -10.78 -0.38
CA SER A 64 11.29 -9.54 -0.28
C SER A 64 10.97 -8.68 0.95
N VAL A 65 9.78 -8.86 1.54
CA VAL A 65 9.32 -8.11 2.73
C VAL A 65 9.34 -8.94 4.02
N LEU A 66 9.65 -10.23 3.94
CA LEU A 66 9.81 -11.09 5.12
C LEU A 66 11.10 -10.80 5.87
N SER A 67 11.13 -11.19 7.15
CA SER A 67 12.35 -11.10 7.97
C SER A 67 13.47 -11.94 7.38
N LYS A 68 14.63 -11.33 7.15
CA LYS A 68 15.82 -12.01 6.61
C LYS A 68 16.52 -12.88 7.65
N GLU A 69 16.34 -12.59 8.93
CA GLU A 69 17.08 -13.23 10.04
C GLU A 69 16.18 -14.09 10.93
N HIS A 70 14.91 -13.73 11.06
CA HIS A 70 13.95 -14.38 11.97
C HIS A 70 12.75 -14.92 11.21
N THR A 71 12.99 -15.71 10.16
CA THR A 71 11.91 -16.41 9.45
C THR A 71 11.39 -17.56 10.32
N SER A 72 10.07 -17.64 10.51
CA SER A 72 9.42 -18.73 11.26
C SER A 72 8.43 -19.48 10.36
N GLN A 73 8.73 -20.74 10.06
CA GLN A 73 7.84 -21.61 9.27
C GLN A 73 6.52 -21.84 9.98
N TRP A 74 6.54 -21.98 11.32
CA TRP A 74 5.33 -22.14 12.11
C TRP A 74 4.40 -20.93 12.00
N ALA A 75 4.94 -19.70 12.05
CA ALA A 75 4.14 -18.48 11.94
C ALA A 75 3.57 -18.26 10.52
N MET A 76 4.30 -18.67 9.48
CA MET A 76 3.82 -18.56 8.10
C MET A 76 2.74 -19.59 7.77
N SER A 77 2.89 -20.82 8.28
CA SER A 77 1.97 -21.94 8.03
C SER A 77 1.63 -22.04 6.53
N ASP A 78 0.34 -22.11 6.19
CA ASP A 78 -0.17 -22.22 4.82
C ASP A 78 -0.63 -20.88 4.21
N THR A 79 -0.22 -19.75 4.80
CA THR A 79 -0.69 -18.40 4.40
C THR A 79 -0.34 -18.10 2.94
N GLN A 80 0.90 -18.40 2.53
CA GLN A 80 1.36 -18.10 1.17
C GLN A 80 0.56 -18.87 0.12
N GLU A 81 0.30 -20.15 0.36
CA GLU A 81 -0.49 -21.01 -0.54
C GLU A 81 -1.93 -20.52 -0.66
N LYS A 82 -2.55 -20.19 0.49
CA LYS A 82 -3.93 -19.69 0.52
C LYS A 82 -4.10 -18.36 -0.19
N VAL A 83 -3.11 -17.46 -0.11
CA VAL A 83 -3.20 -16.18 -0.80
C VAL A 83 -2.95 -16.34 -2.30
N ILE A 84 -1.93 -17.09 -2.71
CA ILE A 84 -1.65 -17.33 -4.14
C ILE A 84 -2.81 -18.06 -4.81
N ALA A 85 -3.51 -18.98 -4.14
CA ALA A 85 -4.65 -19.69 -4.71
C ALA A 85 -5.87 -18.80 -5.05
N ARG A 86 -5.90 -17.55 -4.57
CA ARG A 86 -7.03 -16.62 -4.72
C ARG A 86 -6.75 -15.47 -5.69
N PHE A 87 -5.56 -15.41 -6.27
CA PHE A 87 -5.12 -14.38 -7.22
C PHE A 87 -4.50 -15.00 -8.46
#